data_AF-A0A5M6A262-F1
#
_entry.id   AF-A0A5M6A262-F1
#
_cell.length_a   1.000
_cell.length_b   1.000
_cell.length_c   1.000
_cell.angle_alpha   90.00
_cell.angle_beta   90.00
_cell.angle_gamma   90.00
#
_symmetry.space_group_name_H-M   'P 1'
#
loop_
_entity.id
_entity.type
_entity.pdbx_description
1 polymer ?
#
loop_
_entity_poly.entity_id
_entity_poly.type
_entity_poly.pdbx_seq_one_letter_code
_entity_poly.pdbx_strand_id
1 'polypeptide(L)'
;MERKTRQKIELNAKGKAMLAKTFKVSVQNVSQALLFKRNSVQACKIREAALINGGTLLQIIDVTDEVKRAVKVLDAKGNVKAVIANDTVTL
;
A
#
# COMPACT_ATOMS: atom_id res chain seq x y z
N MET A 1 -0.52 12.56 15.29
CA MET A 1 -0.22 12.82 13.87
C MET A 1 -1.23 12.06 13.02
N GLU A 2 -1.74 12.64 11.92
CA GLU A 2 -2.69 11.90 11.05
C GLU A 2 -2.00 10.70 10.41
N ARG A 3 -2.56 9.50 10.63
CA ARG A 3 -2.13 8.28 9.94
C ARG A 3 -2.43 8.44 8.44
N LYS A 4 -1.43 8.82 7.64
CA LYS A 4 -1.56 8.83 6.17
C LYS A 4 -1.44 7.40 5.64
N THR A 5 -2.51 6.63 5.78
CA THR A 5 -2.66 5.39 5.02
C THR A 5 -2.85 5.76 3.55
N ARG A 6 -1.90 5.40 2.70
CA ARG A 6 -1.93 5.67 1.25
C ARG A 6 -2.30 4.40 0.50
N GLN A 7 -3.08 4.53 -0.56
CA GLN A 7 -3.43 3.41 -1.44
C GLN A 7 -2.75 3.59 -2.80
N LYS A 8 -2.28 2.48 -3.39
CA LYS A 8 -1.84 2.44 -4.79
C LYS A 8 -2.26 1.14 -5.43
N ILE A 9 -2.55 1.17 -6.73
CA ILE A 9 -2.65 -0.04 -7.55
C ILE A 9 -1.34 -0.20 -8.30
N GLU A 10 -0.64 -1.31 -8.08
CA GLU A 10 0.54 -1.66 -8.85
C GLU A 10 0.15 -2.43 -10.11
N LEU A 11 0.71 -2.00 -11.24
CA LEU A 11 0.53 -2.61 -12.54
C LEU A 11 1.85 -2.48 -13.33
N ASN A 12 2.19 -3.50 -14.11
CA ASN A 12 3.39 -3.48 -14.93
C ASN A 12 3.33 -2.41 -16.05
N ALA A 13 4.48 -2.09 -16.65
CA ALA A 13 4.57 -1.05 -17.68
C ALA A 13 3.70 -1.35 -18.92
N LYS A 14 3.65 -2.63 -19.33
CA LYS A 14 2.84 -3.09 -20.47
C LYS A 14 1.35 -2.87 -20.23
N GLY A 15 0.86 -3.18 -19.04
CA GLY A 15 -0.53 -2.97 -18.61
C GLY A 15 -0.88 -1.49 -18.55
N LYS A 16 0.02 -0.63 -18.02
CA LYS A 16 -0.17 0.83 -18.04
C LYS A 16 -0.28 1.37 -19.46
N ALA A 17 0.58 0.91 -20.38
CA ALA A 17 0.53 1.31 -21.78
C ALA A 17 -0.76 0.83 -22.48
N MET A 18 -1.23 -0.38 -22.14
CA MET A 18 -2.50 -0.90 -22.65
C MET A 18 -3.68 -0.04 -22.19
N LEU A 19 -3.78 0.25 -20.89
CA LEU A 19 -4.83 1.11 -20.34
C LEU A 19 -4.79 2.52 -20.95
N ALA A 20 -3.60 3.09 -21.14
CA ALA A 20 -3.43 4.40 -21.78
C ALA A 20 -4.04 4.41 -23.20
N LYS A 21 -3.80 3.36 -23.99
CA LYS A 21 -4.41 3.18 -25.31
C LYS A 21 -5.94 3.01 -25.24
N THR A 22 -6.42 2.14 -24.34
CA THR A 22 -7.86 1.85 -24.18
C THR A 22 -8.66 3.11 -23.81
N PHE A 23 -8.14 3.89 -22.87
CA PHE A 23 -8.82 5.09 -22.36
C PHE A 23 -8.46 6.37 -23.14
N LYS A 24 -7.62 6.27 -24.19
CA LYS A 24 -7.12 7.41 -24.99
C LYS A 24 -6.54 8.53 -24.14
N VAL A 25 -5.72 8.16 -23.15
CA VAL A 25 -5.05 9.09 -22.23
C VAL A 25 -3.55 8.82 -22.18
N SER A 26 -2.77 9.75 -21.65
CA SER A 26 -1.35 9.52 -21.43
C SER A 26 -1.10 8.47 -20.34
N VAL A 27 0.04 7.77 -20.41
CA VAL A 27 0.50 6.83 -19.37
C VAL A 27 0.64 7.53 -18.02
N GLN A 28 0.98 8.83 -18.02
CA GLN A 28 1.05 9.62 -16.80
C GLN A 28 -0.32 9.79 -16.15
N ASN A 29 -1.39 10.03 -16.94
CA ASN A 29 -2.74 10.10 -16.40
C ASN A 29 -3.15 8.77 -15.74
N VAL A 30 -2.90 7.65 -16.42
CA VAL A 30 -3.10 6.30 -15.85
C VAL A 30 -2.34 6.16 -14.54
N SER A 31 -1.05 6.51 -14.50
CA SER A 31 -0.23 6.41 -13.30
C SER A 31 -0.77 7.25 -12.14
N GLN A 32 -1.25 8.47 -12.39
CA GLN A 32 -1.88 9.30 -11.36
C GLN A 32 -3.21 8.72 -10.86
N ALA A 33 -4.01 8.10 -11.74
CA ALA A 33 -5.23 7.40 -11.34
C ALA A 33 -4.93 6.18 -10.45
N LEU A 34 -3.90 5.39 -10.78
CA LEU A 34 -3.47 4.24 -9.98
C LEU A 34 -2.90 4.63 -8.61
N LEU A 35 -2.35 5.85 -8.48
CA LEU A 35 -1.89 6.43 -7.21
C LEU A 35 -3.02 7.11 -6.42
N PHE A 36 -4.28 7.01 -6.85
CA PHE A 36 -5.43 7.66 -6.22
C PHE A 36 -5.31 9.19 -6.13
N LYS A 37 -4.48 9.81 -6.98
CA LYS A 37 -4.31 11.28 -7.04
C LYS A 37 -5.36 11.97 -7.92
N ARG A 38 -6.24 11.20 -8.57
CA ARG A 38 -7.33 11.70 -9.42
C ARG A 38 -8.63 11.01 -9.01
N ASN A 39 -9.71 11.81 -8.87
CA ASN A 39 -11.02 11.33 -8.42
C ASN A 39 -12.13 11.48 -9.49
N SER A 40 -11.78 11.46 -10.77
CA SER A 40 -12.79 11.50 -11.84
C SER A 40 -13.42 10.12 -12.04
N VAL A 41 -14.61 10.10 -12.65
CA VAL A 41 -15.29 8.87 -13.08
C VAL A 41 -14.37 8.03 -13.99
N GLN A 42 -13.62 8.69 -14.88
CA GLN A 42 -12.64 8.02 -15.75
C GLN A 42 -11.50 7.38 -14.94
N ALA A 43 -10.99 8.05 -13.90
CA ALA A 43 -9.97 7.48 -13.02
C ALA A 43 -10.50 6.27 -12.24
N CYS A 44 -11.78 6.25 -11.84
CA CYS A 44 -12.41 5.06 -11.26
C CYS A 44 -12.40 3.88 -12.25
N LYS A 45 -12.88 4.10 -13.48
CA LYS A 45 -12.89 3.07 -14.53
C LYS A 45 -11.47 2.56 -14.86
N ILE A 46 -10.46 3.43 -14.86
CA ILE A 46 -9.06 3.02 -15.06
C ILE A 46 -8.59 2.12 -13.91
N ARG A 47 -8.94 2.41 -12.65
CA ARG A 47 -8.57 1.59 -11.50
C ARG A 47 -9.23 0.21 -11.55
N GLU A 48 -10.52 0.14 -11.87
CA GLU A 48 -11.25 -1.12 -12.05
C GLU A 48 -10.63 -1.97 -13.17
N ALA A 49 -10.39 -1.36 -14.34
CA ALA A 49 -9.73 -2.03 -15.44
C ALA A 49 -8.32 -2.51 -15.08
N ALA A 50 -7.57 -1.74 -14.28
CA ALA A 50 -6.25 -2.15 -13.83
C ALA A 50 -6.31 -3.40 -12.93
N LEU A 51 -7.27 -3.49 -12.01
CA LEU A 51 -7.47 -4.67 -11.16
C LEU A 51 -7.82 -5.92 -11.99
N ILE A 52 -8.70 -5.78 -12.98
CA ILE A 52 -9.06 -6.86 -13.90
C ILE A 52 -7.84 -7.35 -14.71
N ASN A 53 -6.94 -6.45 -15.09
CA ASN A 53 -5.74 -6.75 -15.87
C ASN A 53 -4.54 -7.19 -15.01
N GLY A 54 -4.79 -7.71 -13.81
CA GLY A 54 -3.75 -8.25 -12.92
C GLY A 54 -3.02 -7.19 -12.10
N GLY A 55 -3.62 -6.02 -11.90
CA GLY A 55 -3.13 -5.01 -10.97
C GLY A 55 -3.46 -5.37 -9.52
N THR A 56 -2.55 -5.04 -8.60
CA THR A 56 -2.70 -5.37 -7.18
C THR A 56 -2.93 -4.10 -6.36
N LEU A 57 -3.98 -4.09 -5.54
CA LEU A 57 -4.23 -3.01 -4.58
C LEU A 57 -3.29 -3.16 -3.37
N LEU A 58 -2.48 -2.15 -3.12
CA LEU A 58 -1.55 -2.08 -2.00
C LEU A 58 -1.94 -0.95 -1.06
N GLN A 59 -2.05 -1.29 0.22
CA GLN A 59 -2.24 -0.35 1.30
C GLN A 59 -0.88 -0.04 1.93
N ILE A 60 -0.36 1.14 1.67
CA ILE A 60 0.88 1.64 2.25
C ILE A 60 0.50 2.28 3.58
N ILE A 61 0.88 1.61 4.66
CA ILE A 61 0.83 2.17 6.00
C ILE A 61 2.21 2.79 6.22
N ASP A 62 2.29 4.12 6.21
CA ASP A 62 3.51 4.80 6.66
C ASP A 62 3.67 4.45 8.15
N VAL A 63 4.59 3.53 8.44
CA VAL A 63 5.01 3.19 9.80
C VAL A 63 5.81 4.39 10.29
N THR A 64 5.09 5.40 10.78
CA THR A 64 5.67 6.31 11.76
C THR A 64 6.01 5.48 13.00
N ASP A 65 7.03 5.90 13.76
CA ASP A 65 7.61 5.20 14.92
C ASP A 65 6.57 4.71 15.96
N GLU A 66 5.34 5.20 15.89
CA GLU A 66 4.18 4.84 16.72
C GLU A 66 3.64 3.41 16.47
N VAL A 67 4.00 2.73 15.37
CA VAL A 67 3.64 1.32 15.14
C VAL A 67 4.85 0.39 15.36
N LYS A 68 5.61 0.62 16.43
CA LYS A 68 6.46 -0.44 17.02
C LYS A 68 5.53 -1.55 17.55
N ARG A 69 5.26 -2.57 16.72
CA ARG A 69 4.49 -3.75 17.14
C ARG A 69 5.19 -4.36 18.36
N ALA A 70 4.47 -4.58 19.45
CA ALA A 70 5.02 -5.23 20.63
C ALA A 70 5.55 -6.62 20.26
N VAL A 71 6.87 -6.83 20.40
CA VAL A 71 7.51 -8.12 20.10
C VAL A 71 7.58 -8.93 21.37
N LYS A 72 6.97 -10.12 21.36
CA LYS A 72 7.11 -11.08 22.46
C LYS A 72 8.37 -11.91 22.24
N VAL A 73 9.30 -11.86 23.19
CA VAL A 73 10.47 -12.73 23.25
C VAL A 73 10.08 -13.99 24.01
N LEU A 74 10.29 -15.16 23.40
CA LEU A 74 9.98 -16.45 24.01
C LEU A 74 11.24 -17.12 24.57
N ASP A 75 11.10 -17.92 25.62
CA ASP A 75 12.14 -18.83 26.08
C ASP A 75 12.19 -20.12 25.22
N ALA A 76 13.18 -20.97 25.48
CA ALA A 76 13.35 -22.23 24.75
C ALA A 76 12.17 -23.22 24.91
N LYS A 77 11.26 -22.98 25.86
CA LYS A 77 10.06 -23.78 26.11
C LYS A 77 8.79 -23.14 25.51
N GLY A 78 8.92 -21.98 24.85
CA GLY A 78 7.82 -21.25 24.23
C GLY A 78 7.05 -20.32 25.17
N ASN A 79 7.50 -20.14 26.42
CA ASN A 79 6.87 -19.19 27.34
C ASN A 79 7.33 -17.77 27.03
N VAL A 80 6.45 -16.78 27.23
CA VAL A 80 6.79 -15.37 27.04
C VAL A 80 7.76 -14.93 28.14
N LYS A 81 9.01 -14.61 27.74
CA LYS A 81 10.07 -14.14 28.63
C LYS A 81 10.07 -12.62 28.79
N ALA A 82 9.79 -11.89 27.70
CA ALA A 82 9.72 -10.43 27.72
C ALA A 82 8.81 -9.91 26.61
N VAL A 83 8.26 -8.71 26.79
CA VAL A 83 7.52 -7.99 25.75
C VAL A 83 8.21 -6.66 25.52
N ILE A 84 8.76 -6.48 24.33
CA ILE A 84 9.40 -5.22 23.95
C ILE A 84 8.30 -4.32 23.37
N ALA A 85 7.83 -3.37 24.18
CA ALA A 85 6.94 -2.30 23.77
C ALA A 85 7.62 -0.96 24.12
N ASN A 86 8.06 -0.21 23.10
CA ASN A 86 8.69 1.12 23.19
C ASN A 86 9.91 1.24 24.14
N ASP A 87 11.13 1.25 23.56
CA ASP A 87 12.48 1.70 24.02
C ASP A 87 12.88 1.74 25.52
N THR A 88 12.08 1.19 26.41
CA THR A 88 12.37 1.04 27.83
C THR A 88 12.45 -0.44 28.10
N VAL A 89 13.66 -0.99 27.94
CA VAL A 89 13.99 -2.31 28.46
C VAL A 89 13.96 -2.17 29.99
N THR A 90 12.89 -2.65 30.62
CA THR A 90 12.89 -2.92 32.05
C THR A 90 13.30 -4.37 32.24
N LEU A 91 14.46 -4.56 32.88
CA LEU A 91 15.08 -5.85 33.21
C LEU A 91 14.52 -6.39 34.52
#